data_AF-A0A8C1R1I0-F1
#
_entry.id   AF-A0A8C1R1I0-F1
#
_cell.length_a   1.000
_cell.length_b   1.000
_cell.length_c   1.000
_cell.angle_alpha   90.00
_cell.angle_beta   90.00
_cell.angle_gamma   90.00
#
_symmetry.space_group_name_H-M   'P 1'
#
loop_
_entity.id
_entity.type
_entity.pdbx_description
1 polymer ?
#
loop_
_entity_poly.entity_id
_entity_poly.type
_entity_poly.pdbx_seq_one_letter_code
_entity_poly.pdbx_strand_id
1 'polypeptide(L)'
;MELCDGRFMKAVSQSNCVNSHQTLPQMFLLFFFFFRSSCQHWRGKKGTRLCLSNKCLCVYECFCHSPTTLFIYAETEEQQTLNSFSRSNLYQSSANMQNAEAVSATINTNRNCTVEITNVSSIYCLINPKVYMSSGFSYHPPQPTIRTAKTEVCSFTKDDNTATGAVGILTYDLFHMQNRMCTERMAILFSVPFDYHLYKNVMGIGLFESSRGCDKALYKHMYEGKDFSQFTRADAGGSGIIHKGKKIDLRATMSTVGKAIIKLEVYDKMG
;
A
#
# COMPACT_ATOMS: atom_id res chain seq x y z
N MET A 1 0.71 -10.44 45.71
CA MET A 1 -0.06 -11.67 45.48
C MET A 1 -1.30 -11.54 46.32
N GLU A 2 -2.36 -11.01 45.72
CA GLU A 2 -3.75 -10.85 46.21
C GLU A 2 -4.49 -10.31 44.97
N LEU A 3 -5.44 -11.05 44.40
CA LEU A 3 -6.90 -11.05 44.65
C LEU A 3 -7.58 -10.52 43.37
N CYS A 4 -8.41 -11.37 42.76
CA CYS A 4 -9.84 -11.11 42.59
C CYS A 4 -10.48 -12.19 41.70
N ASP A 5 -11.20 -13.08 42.38
CA ASP A 5 -12.54 -13.56 42.05
C ASP A 5 -12.86 -14.01 40.63
N GLY A 6 -12.72 -15.33 40.45
CA GLY A 6 -13.53 -16.09 39.54
C GLY A 6 -14.98 -16.15 39.99
N ARG A 7 -15.90 -16.01 39.03
CA ARG A 7 -17.25 -16.55 39.14
C ARG A 7 -17.54 -17.37 37.87
N PHE A 8 -17.50 -18.68 38.07
CA PHE A 8 -18.28 -19.74 37.44
C PHE A 8 -18.84 -19.48 36.03
N MET A 9 -18.56 -20.42 35.11
CA MET A 9 -19.65 -21.22 34.52
C MET A 9 -19.17 -22.61 34.07
N LYS A 10 -20.01 -23.58 34.42
CA LYS A 10 -19.94 -25.02 34.24
C LYS A 10 -19.57 -25.46 32.82
N ALA A 11 -18.58 -26.33 32.71
CA ALA A 11 -18.57 -27.33 31.66
C ALA A 11 -19.54 -28.45 32.06
N VAL A 12 -20.67 -28.57 31.36
CA VAL A 12 -21.51 -29.77 31.44
C VAL A 12 -20.96 -30.77 30.43
N SER A 13 -20.35 -31.84 30.96
CA SER A 13 -20.06 -33.06 30.22
C SER A 13 -21.37 -33.74 29.85
N GLN A 14 -21.60 -33.98 28.55
CA GLN A 14 -22.61 -34.95 28.11
C GLN A 14 -21.95 -36.00 27.23
N SER A 15 -21.64 -37.13 27.86
CA SER A 15 -21.59 -38.44 27.22
C SER A 15 -23.02 -38.97 27.10
N ASN A 16 -23.51 -39.18 25.88
CA ASN A 16 -24.11 -40.43 25.40
C ASN A 16 -25.07 -40.20 24.23
N CYS A 17 -24.83 -40.95 23.16
CA CYS A 17 -25.67 -41.11 22.00
C CYS A 17 -27.02 -41.73 22.38
N VAL A 18 -28.14 -41.10 21.99
CA VAL A 18 -29.39 -41.79 21.68
C VAL A 18 -30.08 -41.06 20.52
N ASN A 19 -30.51 -41.84 19.52
CA ASN A 19 -31.34 -41.43 18.40
C ASN A 19 -32.71 -40.93 18.87
N SER A 20 -33.09 -39.71 18.48
CA SER A 20 -34.49 -39.39 18.22
C SER A 20 -34.63 -38.12 17.40
N HIS A 21 -35.43 -38.23 16.33
CA HIS A 21 -36.04 -37.14 15.57
C HIS A 21 -36.52 -36.01 16.49
N GLN A 22 -36.04 -34.78 16.29
CA GLN A 22 -36.78 -33.56 16.64
C GLN A 22 -36.20 -32.35 15.89
N THR A 23 -37.09 -31.66 15.19
CA THR A 23 -36.93 -30.38 14.51
C THR A 23 -36.89 -29.23 15.53
N LEU A 24 -35.95 -28.28 15.40
CA LEU A 24 -36.16 -26.84 15.71
C LEU A 24 -34.98 -25.98 15.21
N PRO A 25 -35.21 -24.74 14.74
CA PRO A 25 -34.20 -23.84 14.21
C PRO A 25 -33.74 -22.78 15.25
N GLN A 26 -32.72 -22.00 14.86
CA GLN A 26 -32.30 -20.71 15.41
C GLN A 26 -31.72 -20.68 16.84
N MET A 27 -30.39 -20.63 16.96
CA MET A 27 -29.65 -19.64 17.79
C MET A 27 -28.12 -19.85 17.64
N PHE A 28 -27.44 -19.16 16.72
CA PHE A 28 -25.97 -19.06 16.73
C PHE A 28 -25.54 -17.72 16.14
N LEU A 29 -25.44 -16.72 17.00
CA LEU A 29 -24.75 -15.46 16.71
C LEU A 29 -24.38 -14.84 18.05
N LEU A 30 -23.23 -15.20 18.59
CA LEU A 30 -22.43 -14.39 19.52
C LEU A 30 -21.16 -15.16 19.91
N PHE A 31 -20.07 -14.40 20.03
CA PHE A 31 -18.71 -14.79 20.46
C PHE A 31 -17.72 -15.26 19.39
N PHE A 32 -17.15 -14.30 18.67
CA PHE A 32 -15.73 -14.32 18.34
C PHE A 32 -15.15 -12.90 18.44
N PHE A 33 -14.56 -12.57 19.58
CA PHE A 33 -13.58 -11.50 19.68
C PHE A 33 -12.55 -11.86 20.75
N PHE A 34 -11.27 -11.69 20.37
CA PHE A 34 -10.04 -11.79 21.17
C PHE A 34 -9.57 -13.19 21.61
N PHE A 35 -8.50 -13.67 20.96
CA PHE A 35 -7.15 -13.70 21.56
C PHE A 35 -6.12 -14.02 20.47
N ARG A 36 -5.33 -13.01 20.09
CA ARG A 36 -4.09 -13.19 19.31
C ARG A 36 -2.95 -12.88 20.25
N SER A 37 -2.37 -13.88 20.88
CA SER A 37 -1.08 -13.77 21.57
C SER A 37 -0.50 -15.16 21.79
N SER A 38 0.69 -15.37 21.21
CA SER A 38 1.66 -16.41 21.59
C SER A 38 1.38 -17.85 21.15
N CYS A 39 1.72 -18.16 19.90
CA CYS A 39 2.20 -19.52 19.57
C CYS A 39 3.15 -19.46 18.37
N GLN A 40 4.44 -19.64 18.64
CA GLN A 40 5.46 -19.82 17.61
C GLN A 40 5.54 -21.32 17.26
N HIS A 41 5.63 -21.62 15.96
CA HIS A 41 5.81 -22.93 15.32
C HIS A 41 4.52 -23.65 14.85
N TRP A 42 4.22 -23.51 13.55
CA TRP A 42 3.20 -24.27 12.84
C TRP A 42 3.84 -25.47 12.12
N ARG A 43 3.36 -26.70 12.37
CA ARG A 43 3.58 -27.85 11.47
C ARG A 43 2.23 -28.48 11.14
N GLY A 44 1.72 -28.21 9.94
CA GLY A 44 0.50 -28.86 9.45
C GLY A 44 0.78 -30.28 8.92
N LYS A 45 -0.02 -31.26 9.32
CA LYS A 45 -0.20 -32.53 8.61
C LYS A 45 -1.61 -32.60 8.01
N LYS A 46 -1.74 -33.31 6.89
CA LYS A 46 -2.92 -33.36 6.00
C LYS A 46 -4.20 -33.76 6.77
N GLY A 47 -5.23 -32.90 6.69
CA GLY A 47 -6.54 -33.13 7.29
C GLY A 47 -7.45 -34.06 6.47
N THR A 48 -8.37 -34.74 7.14
CA THR A 48 -9.37 -35.64 6.54
C THR A 48 -10.57 -34.83 6.04
N ARG A 49 -11.07 -35.15 4.85
CA ARG A 49 -12.20 -34.46 4.21
C ARG A 49 -13.50 -35.20 4.53
N LEU A 50 -14.43 -34.55 5.22
CA LEU A 50 -15.78 -35.07 5.49
C LEU A 50 -16.76 -34.32 4.60
N CYS A 51 -17.40 -35.02 3.65
CA CYS A 51 -18.42 -34.43 2.78
C CYS A 51 -19.76 -35.10 3.04
N LEU A 52 -20.79 -34.29 3.30
CA LEU A 52 -22.19 -34.73 3.39
C LEU A 52 -23.02 -33.92 2.40
N SER A 53 -23.61 -34.64 1.44
CA SER A 53 -24.66 -34.26 0.49
C SER A 53 -24.49 -33.02 -0.39
N ASN A 54 -23.75 -31.98 -0.01
CA ASN A 54 -23.33 -30.82 -0.83
C ASN A 54 -22.41 -29.83 -0.08
N LYS A 55 -21.82 -30.23 1.06
CA LYS A 55 -20.84 -29.40 1.80
C LYS A 55 -19.66 -30.25 2.21
N CYS A 56 -18.45 -29.73 1.99
CA CYS A 56 -17.22 -30.38 2.44
C CYS A 56 -16.63 -29.61 3.62
N LEU A 57 -16.34 -30.31 4.71
CA LEU A 57 -15.62 -29.79 5.86
C LEU A 57 -14.19 -30.30 5.84
N CYS A 58 -13.23 -29.38 5.94
CA CYS A 58 -11.83 -29.72 6.22
C CYS A 58 -11.61 -29.68 7.72
N VAL A 59 -11.29 -30.82 8.31
CA VAL A 59 -10.96 -30.92 9.73
C VAL A 59 -9.45 -30.90 9.89
N TYR A 60 -8.94 -29.97 10.67
CA TYR A 60 -7.52 -29.88 11.03
C TYR A 60 -7.33 -30.35 12.47
N GLU A 61 -6.40 -31.27 12.70
CA GLU A 61 -5.97 -31.64 14.05
C GLU A 61 -4.78 -30.78 14.48
N CYS A 62 -4.90 -30.13 15.64
CA CYS A 62 -3.80 -29.48 16.32
C CYS A 62 -3.37 -30.33 17.53
N PHE A 63 -2.12 -30.80 17.53
CA PHE A 63 -1.51 -31.45 18.70
C PHE A 63 -0.74 -30.42 19.53
N CYS A 64 -1.24 -30.08 20.71
CA CYS A 64 -0.46 -29.41 21.76
C CYS A 64 0.24 -30.45 22.64
N HIS A 65 1.47 -30.16 23.05
CA HIS A 65 2.29 -31.02 23.93
C HIS A 65 1.86 -30.93 25.41
N SER A 66 0.59 -31.22 25.68
CA SER A 66 0.02 -31.46 27.01
C SER A 66 -1.31 -32.22 26.84
N PRO A 67 -1.51 -33.39 27.47
CA PRO A 67 -2.52 -34.35 27.04
C PRO A 67 -3.87 -34.07 27.74
N THR A 68 -4.71 -33.16 27.22
CA THR A 68 -6.17 -33.18 27.55
C THR A 68 -7.10 -32.27 26.74
N THR A 69 -6.71 -31.66 25.61
CA THR A 69 -7.69 -30.83 24.86
C THR A 69 -7.47 -30.87 23.35
N LEU A 70 -8.45 -31.44 22.63
CA LEU A 70 -8.55 -31.39 21.17
C LEU A 70 -9.48 -30.20 20.81
N PHE A 71 -8.96 -29.23 20.07
CA PHE A 71 -9.76 -28.13 19.53
C PHE A 71 -10.13 -28.47 18.07
N ILE A 72 -11.43 -28.63 17.81
CA ILE A 72 -11.96 -28.82 16.45
C ILE A 72 -12.44 -27.46 15.96
N TYR A 73 -11.82 -26.93 14.91
CA TYR A 73 -12.29 -25.76 14.20
C TYR A 73 -13.00 -26.19 12.92
N ALA A 74 -14.24 -25.74 12.75
CA ALA A 74 -15.03 -25.91 11.53
C ALA A 74 -15.07 -24.57 10.79
N GLU A 75 -14.45 -24.49 9.62
CA GLU A 75 -14.53 -23.32 8.75
C GLU A 75 -15.57 -23.62 7.65
N THR A 76 -16.65 -22.83 7.58
CA THR A 76 -17.69 -22.99 6.56
C THR A 76 -17.25 -22.34 5.25
N GLU A 77 -17.45 -23.03 4.11
CA GLU A 77 -17.05 -22.61 2.75
C GLU A 77 -17.59 -21.23 2.29
N GLU A 78 -18.52 -20.61 3.02
CA GLU A 78 -19.03 -19.26 2.73
C GLU A 78 -18.02 -18.12 2.97
N GLN A 79 -16.95 -18.36 3.75
CA GLN A 79 -15.89 -17.36 3.96
C GLN A 79 -14.76 -17.40 2.92
N GLN A 80 -14.78 -18.37 2.00
CA GLN A 80 -13.76 -18.45 0.94
C GLN A 80 -14.03 -17.48 -0.22
N THR A 81 -15.28 -17.10 -0.49
CA THR A 81 -15.63 -16.16 -1.57
C THR A 81 -15.36 -14.69 -1.24
N LEU A 82 -15.44 -14.29 0.03
CA LEU A 82 -15.06 -12.93 0.47
C LEU A 82 -13.56 -12.76 0.69
N ASN A 83 -12.86 -13.81 1.16
CA ASN A 83 -11.41 -13.75 1.36
C ASN A 83 -10.58 -13.98 0.08
N SER A 84 -11.15 -14.63 -0.96
CA SER A 84 -10.49 -14.75 -2.26
C SER A 84 -10.52 -13.46 -3.06
N PHE A 85 -11.57 -12.64 -2.92
CA PHE A 85 -11.64 -11.32 -3.57
C PHE A 85 -10.64 -10.31 -2.98
N SER A 86 -10.26 -10.47 -1.70
CA SER A 86 -9.30 -9.58 -1.04
C SER A 86 -7.83 -10.03 -1.12
N ARG A 87 -7.56 -11.33 -1.35
CA ARG A 87 -6.18 -11.85 -1.39
C ARG A 87 -5.55 -11.91 -2.79
N SER A 88 -6.32 -11.74 -3.87
CA SER A 88 -5.78 -11.74 -5.24
C SER A 88 -5.05 -10.45 -5.65
N ASN A 89 -5.09 -9.39 -4.82
CA ASN A 89 -4.41 -8.12 -5.12
C ASN A 89 -3.02 -7.98 -4.48
N LEU A 90 -2.52 -9.01 -3.83
CA LEU A 90 -1.13 -9.08 -3.36
C LEU A 90 -0.44 -10.18 -4.19
N TYR A 91 0.49 -9.79 -5.05
CA TYR A 91 1.13 -10.58 -6.13
C TYR A 91 0.36 -10.63 -7.46
N GLN A 92 0.26 -9.50 -8.15
CA GLN A 92 0.21 -9.54 -9.61
C GLN A 92 1.52 -8.99 -10.18
N SER A 93 2.33 -9.92 -10.67
CA SER A 93 3.60 -9.70 -11.34
C SER A 93 3.43 -8.92 -12.66
N SER A 94 4.09 -7.76 -12.73
CA SER A 94 4.85 -7.20 -13.86
C SER A 94 4.31 -7.18 -15.31
N ALA A 95 3.01 -7.36 -15.58
CA ALA A 95 2.54 -7.33 -16.99
C ALA A 95 1.13 -6.77 -17.24
N ASN A 96 0.56 -6.03 -16.29
CA ASN A 96 -0.56 -5.14 -16.61
C ASN A 96 -0.04 -3.71 -16.50
N MET A 97 0.02 -3.00 -17.62
CA MET A 97 0.21 -1.55 -17.65
C MET A 97 -1.03 -0.92 -17.00
N GLN A 98 -1.08 -0.95 -15.67
CA GLN A 98 -2.12 -0.29 -14.91
C GLN A 98 -1.80 1.20 -14.98
N ASN A 99 -2.63 1.94 -15.71
CA ASN A 99 -2.59 3.39 -15.69
C ASN A 99 -2.88 3.92 -14.28
N ALA A 100 -2.45 5.15 -14.00
CA ALA A 100 -2.63 5.79 -12.70
C ALA A 100 -4.08 5.75 -12.21
N GLU A 101 -5.05 5.88 -13.13
CA GLU A 101 -6.47 5.86 -12.81
C GLU A 101 -6.94 4.51 -12.26
N ALA A 102 -6.54 3.40 -12.89
CA ALA A 102 -6.89 2.06 -12.41
C ALA A 102 -6.28 1.80 -11.04
N VAL A 103 -5.02 2.16 -10.83
CA VAL A 103 -4.35 2.01 -9.53
C VAL A 103 -5.05 2.85 -8.47
N SER A 104 -5.32 4.12 -8.78
CA SER A 104 -6.00 5.03 -7.85
C SER A 104 -7.41 4.56 -7.47
N ALA A 105 -8.11 3.87 -8.37
CA ALA A 105 -9.44 3.31 -8.10
C ALA A 105 -9.42 2.18 -7.06
N THR A 106 -8.30 1.45 -6.93
CA THR A 106 -8.16 0.37 -5.93
C THR A 106 -7.89 0.90 -4.51
N ILE A 107 -7.51 2.17 -4.36
CA ILE A 107 -7.19 2.78 -3.07
C ILE A 107 -8.46 3.36 -2.46
N ASN A 108 -8.89 2.78 -1.34
CA ASN A 108 -10.15 3.12 -0.68
C ASN A 108 -10.06 4.35 0.23
N THR A 109 -8.85 4.82 0.55
CA THR A 109 -8.66 6.00 1.39
C THR A 109 -9.11 7.29 0.69
N ASN A 110 -9.55 8.25 1.48
CA ASN A 110 -10.05 9.53 0.99
C ASN A 110 -8.93 10.54 0.67
N ARG A 111 -7.70 10.30 1.12
CA ARG A 111 -6.50 11.07 0.74
C ARG A 111 -5.40 10.14 0.30
N ASN A 112 -5.05 10.24 -0.98
CA ASN A 112 -3.95 9.53 -1.57
C ASN A 112 -3.38 10.32 -2.76
N CYS A 113 -2.17 9.94 -3.15
CA CYS A 113 -1.50 10.44 -4.32
C CYS A 113 -0.98 9.24 -5.12
N THR A 114 -1.46 9.07 -6.33
CA THR A 114 -0.93 8.10 -7.29
C THR A 114 -0.02 8.85 -8.25
N VAL A 115 1.20 8.35 -8.47
CA VAL A 115 2.19 8.97 -9.33
C VAL A 115 2.49 8.02 -10.47
N GLU A 116 2.22 8.48 -11.69
CA GLU A 116 2.59 7.83 -12.95
C GLU A 116 3.79 8.56 -13.53
N ILE A 117 4.85 7.82 -13.82
CA ILE A 117 6.10 8.34 -14.37
C ILE A 117 6.32 7.68 -15.72
N THR A 118 6.29 8.49 -16.78
CA THR A 118 6.61 8.08 -18.14
C THR A 118 8.02 8.57 -18.47
N ASN A 119 8.94 7.63 -18.63
CA ASN A 119 10.30 7.94 -19.05
C ASN A 119 10.37 8.00 -20.57
N VAL A 120 10.29 9.21 -21.14
CA VAL A 120 10.40 9.47 -22.59
C VAL A 120 11.85 9.63 -23.03
N SER A 121 12.78 9.82 -22.08
CA SER A 121 14.22 9.87 -22.36
C SER A 121 14.68 8.59 -23.05
N SER A 122 15.59 8.77 -23.99
CA SER A 122 16.29 7.71 -24.73
C SER A 122 17.64 7.35 -24.11
N ILE A 123 18.14 8.19 -23.19
CA ILE A 123 19.52 8.12 -22.67
C ILE A 123 19.53 7.76 -21.18
N TYR A 124 18.52 8.18 -20.43
CA TYR A 124 18.48 8.06 -18.97
C TYR A 124 17.50 6.96 -18.53
N CYS A 125 17.97 6.12 -17.61
CA CYS A 125 17.11 5.27 -16.80
C CYS A 125 16.91 5.93 -15.43
N LEU A 126 15.72 5.76 -14.85
CA LEU A 126 15.47 6.13 -13.46
C LEU A 126 15.78 4.92 -12.58
N ILE A 127 16.67 5.09 -11.61
CA ILE A 127 17.04 4.01 -10.67
C ILE A 127 17.03 4.51 -9.23
N ASN A 128 17.18 3.59 -8.28
CA ASN A 128 17.30 3.89 -6.85
C ASN A 128 16.17 4.80 -6.32
N PRO A 129 14.90 4.39 -6.43
CA PRO A 129 13.81 5.15 -5.84
C PRO A 129 14.04 5.32 -4.34
N LYS A 130 13.89 6.55 -3.86
CA LYS A 130 13.84 6.85 -2.42
C LYS A 130 12.62 7.69 -2.12
N VAL A 131 11.98 7.40 -1.00
CA VAL A 131 10.77 8.08 -0.56
C VAL A 131 11.01 8.63 0.84
N TYR A 132 10.70 9.91 1.03
CA TYR A 132 10.55 10.49 2.35
C TYR A 132 9.10 10.93 2.51
N MET A 133 8.41 10.36 3.49
CA MET A 133 7.04 10.71 3.84
C MET A 133 7.05 11.62 5.05
N SER A 134 6.47 12.82 4.91
CA SER A 134 6.18 13.68 6.06
C SER A 134 4.85 13.29 6.72
N SER A 135 3.92 12.74 5.96
CA SER A 135 2.60 12.28 6.42
C SER A 135 2.10 11.15 5.54
N GLY A 136 1.59 10.08 6.15
CA GLY A 136 1.16 8.86 5.45
C GLY A 136 2.32 7.93 5.11
N PHE A 137 2.05 6.96 4.23
CA PHE A 137 2.99 5.90 3.86
C PHE A 137 2.89 5.54 2.37
N SER A 138 3.89 4.79 1.88
CA SER A 138 3.88 4.23 0.53
C SER A 138 3.01 2.98 0.47
N TYR A 139 1.97 3.00 -0.34
CA TYR A 139 1.01 1.90 -0.48
C TYR A 139 1.44 0.94 -1.60
N HIS A 140 1.64 1.47 -2.81
CA HIS A 140 2.34 0.78 -3.88
C HIS A 140 3.76 1.37 -3.99
N PRO A 141 4.81 0.60 -3.67
CA PRO A 141 6.17 1.12 -3.67
C PRO A 141 6.61 1.50 -5.10
N PRO A 142 7.49 2.52 -5.25
CA PRO A 142 8.03 2.87 -6.55
C PRO A 142 8.86 1.74 -7.16
N GLN A 143 8.79 1.60 -8.49
CA GLN A 143 9.56 0.57 -9.19
C GLN A 143 11.07 0.82 -9.04
N PRO A 144 11.88 -0.21 -8.76
CA PRO A 144 13.33 -0.04 -8.58
C PRO A 144 14.05 0.55 -9.79
N THR A 145 13.48 0.36 -11.00
CA THR A 145 14.06 0.84 -12.25
C THR A 145 12.96 1.17 -13.25
N ILE A 146 13.00 2.38 -13.81
CA ILE A 146 12.16 2.79 -14.95
C ILE A 146 13.08 2.98 -16.15
N ARG A 147 13.03 2.02 -17.08
CA ARG A 147 13.83 2.07 -18.32
C ARG A 147 13.29 3.13 -19.26
N THR A 148 14.07 3.42 -20.30
CA THR A 148 13.66 4.30 -21.39
C THR A 148 12.38 3.77 -22.06
N ALA A 149 11.51 4.69 -22.49
CA ALA A 149 10.21 4.40 -23.09
C ALA A 149 9.28 3.50 -22.24
N LYS A 150 9.44 3.51 -20.91
CA LYS A 150 8.56 2.80 -19.97
C LYS A 150 7.80 3.76 -19.08
N THR A 151 6.59 3.33 -18.71
CA THR A 151 5.72 4.02 -17.76
C THR A 151 5.52 3.12 -16.57
N GLU A 152 5.71 3.67 -15.37
CA GLU A 152 5.50 2.95 -14.12
C GLU A 152 4.65 3.79 -13.16
N VAL A 153 3.94 3.10 -12.27
CA VAL A 153 3.00 3.72 -11.34
C VAL A 153 3.37 3.33 -9.91
N CYS A 154 3.22 4.28 -8.99
CA CYS A 154 3.32 4.07 -7.56
C CYS A 154 2.29 4.91 -6.81
N SER A 155 2.04 4.61 -5.53
CA SER A 155 1.05 5.36 -4.77
C SER A 155 1.39 5.53 -3.29
N PHE A 156 0.87 6.62 -2.74
CA PHE A 156 1.05 7.06 -1.38
C PHE A 156 -0.30 7.38 -0.77
N THR A 157 -0.52 7.00 0.48
CA THR A 157 -1.80 7.18 1.16
C THR A 157 -1.61 7.71 2.56
N LYS A 158 -2.63 8.37 3.09
CA LYS A 158 -2.70 8.74 4.51
C LYS A 158 -2.69 7.50 5.41
N ASP A 159 -2.37 7.70 6.68
CA ASP A 159 -2.54 6.69 7.72
C ASP A 159 -4.02 6.50 8.07
N ASP A 160 -4.41 5.29 8.46
CA ASP A 160 -5.78 5.00 8.87
C ASP A 160 -6.15 5.76 10.14
N ASN A 161 -7.44 6.13 10.25
CA ASN A 161 -8.03 6.76 11.45
C ASN A 161 -7.40 8.06 11.94
N THR A 162 -6.56 8.72 11.13
CA THR A 162 -6.00 10.05 11.44
C THR A 162 -6.52 11.11 10.47
N ALA A 163 -6.67 12.36 10.91
CA ALA A 163 -7.05 13.49 10.06
C ALA A 163 -5.85 14.05 9.29
N THR A 164 -5.04 13.16 8.70
CA THR A 164 -3.81 13.52 7.98
C THR A 164 -3.96 13.32 6.47
N GLY A 165 -3.03 13.93 5.73
CA GLY A 165 -2.93 13.81 4.28
C GLY A 165 -1.88 12.82 3.82
N ALA A 166 -1.64 12.78 2.50
CA ALA A 166 -0.50 12.08 1.90
C ALA A 166 0.50 13.13 1.42
N VAL A 167 1.63 13.26 2.11
CA VAL A 167 2.63 14.32 1.86
C VAL A 167 4.04 13.75 1.92
N GLY A 168 4.81 13.96 0.87
CA GLY A 168 6.17 13.45 0.80
C GLY A 168 6.93 13.89 -0.45
N ILE A 169 8.14 13.35 -0.56
CA ILE A 169 8.98 13.45 -1.74
C ILE A 169 9.34 12.05 -2.24
N LEU A 170 9.35 11.89 -3.56
CA LEU A 170 9.85 10.73 -4.28
C LEU A 170 11.04 11.17 -5.13
N THR A 171 12.15 10.47 -5.03
CA THR A 171 13.35 10.77 -5.82
C THR A 171 13.84 9.57 -6.62
N TYR A 172 14.39 9.82 -7.80
CA TYR A 172 15.09 8.83 -8.61
C TYR A 172 16.45 9.38 -9.06
N ASP A 173 17.44 8.49 -9.14
CA ASP A 173 18.71 8.79 -9.76
C ASP A 173 18.60 8.68 -11.29
N LEU A 174 19.09 9.70 -11.97
CA LEU A 174 19.16 9.74 -13.43
C LEU A 174 20.45 9.05 -13.87
N PHE A 175 20.33 7.77 -14.21
CA PHE A 175 21.43 6.94 -14.66
C PHE A 175 21.61 7.07 -16.18
N HIS A 176 22.73 7.66 -16.58
CA HIS A 176 23.09 7.79 -17.98
C HIS A 176 23.58 6.44 -18.52
N MET A 177 22.86 5.84 -19.46
CA MET A 177 23.14 4.47 -19.90
C MET A 177 24.52 4.28 -20.56
N GLN A 178 24.93 5.24 -21.42
CA GLN A 178 26.23 5.16 -22.11
C GLN A 178 27.42 5.40 -21.15
N ASN A 179 27.35 6.47 -20.36
CA ASN A 179 28.43 6.85 -19.43
C ASN A 179 28.44 6.00 -18.16
N ARG A 180 27.39 5.22 -17.91
CA ARG A 180 27.20 4.36 -16.72
C ARG A 180 27.37 5.09 -15.39
N MET A 181 26.88 6.33 -15.32
CA MET A 181 26.98 7.19 -14.13
C MET A 181 25.65 7.87 -13.82
N CYS A 182 25.39 8.10 -12.54
CA CYS A 182 24.28 8.92 -12.08
C CYS A 182 24.67 10.40 -12.15
N THR A 183 24.05 11.15 -13.04
CA THR A 183 24.41 12.57 -13.23
C THR A 183 23.68 13.48 -12.27
N GLU A 184 22.40 13.24 -12.06
CA GLU A 184 21.48 14.09 -11.32
C GLU A 184 20.46 13.21 -10.59
N ARG A 185 19.73 13.79 -9.64
CA ARG A 185 18.62 13.17 -8.93
C ARG A 185 17.35 13.97 -9.21
N MET A 186 16.38 13.31 -9.83
CA MET A 186 15.03 13.85 -10.00
C MET A 186 14.29 13.77 -8.67
N ALA A 187 13.53 14.80 -8.32
CA ALA A 187 12.66 14.82 -7.16
C ALA A 187 11.25 15.27 -7.52
N ILE A 188 10.26 14.63 -6.91
CA ILE A 188 8.83 14.89 -7.03
C ILE A 188 8.31 15.15 -5.63
N LEU A 189 7.86 16.37 -5.37
CA LEU A 189 7.12 16.75 -4.17
C LEU A 189 5.63 16.59 -4.46
N PHE A 190 4.92 15.92 -3.55
CA PHE A 190 3.47 15.84 -3.57
C PHE A 190 2.92 16.13 -2.18
N SER A 191 1.83 16.89 -2.14
CA SER A 191 1.12 17.22 -0.91
C SER A 191 -0.37 17.19 -1.17
N VAL A 192 -1.06 16.25 -0.54
CA VAL A 192 -2.51 16.09 -0.60
C VAL A 192 -3.06 16.24 0.83
N PRO A 193 -3.44 17.46 1.26
CA PRO A 193 -3.87 17.73 2.63
C PRO A 193 -5.23 17.10 2.93
N PHE A 194 -5.49 16.85 4.23
CA PHE A 194 -6.81 16.36 4.66
C PHE A 194 -7.88 17.44 4.51
N ASP A 195 -7.59 18.68 4.92
CA ASP A 195 -8.52 19.79 4.89
C ASP A 195 -8.29 20.71 3.69
N TYR A 196 -9.25 20.71 2.75
CA TYR A 196 -9.23 21.56 1.56
C TYR A 196 -9.79 22.98 1.78
N HIS A 197 -10.42 23.25 2.92
CA HIS A 197 -10.85 24.60 3.27
C HIS A 197 -9.65 25.51 3.52
N LEU A 198 -8.58 24.94 4.08
CA LEU A 198 -7.37 25.66 4.47
C LEU A 198 -6.20 25.47 3.49
N TYR A 199 -6.13 24.34 2.79
CA TYR A 199 -4.94 23.98 1.99
C TYR A 199 -5.31 23.41 0.63
N LYS A 200 -4.50 23.71 -0.39
CA LYS A 200 -4.61 23.12 -1.73
C LYS A 200 -3.64 21.95 -1.88
N ASN A 201 -3.90 21.10 -2.87
CA ASN A 201 -2.89 20.15 -3.33
C ASN A 201 -1.67 20.93 -3.83
N VAL A 202 -0.46 20.44 -3.56
CA VAL A 202 0.79 21.07 -4.04
C VAL A 202 1.64 20.01 -4.72
N MET A 203 2.16 20.36 -5.89
CA MET A 203 3.13 19.56 -6.63
C MET A 203 4.40 20.37 -6.84
N GLY A 204 5.55 19.70 -6.74
CA GLY A 204 6.81 20.25 -7.20
C GLY A 204 7.66 19.21 -7.92
N ILE A 205 8.42 19.64 -8.92
CA ILE A 205 9.36 18.79 -9.65
C ILE A 205 10.69 19.51 -9.79
N GLY A 206 11.80 18.79 -9.66
CA GLY A 206 13.13 19.40 -9.71
C GLY A 206 14.25 18.42 -10.01
N LEU A 207 15.40 18.99 -10.33
CA LEU A 207 16.64 18.28 -10.61
C LEU A 207 17.71 18.75 -9.61
N PHE A 208 18.28 17.79 -8.89
CA PHE A 208 19.27 18.03 -7.86
C PHE A 208 20.55 17.25 -8.16
N GLU A 209 21.63 17.60 -7.47
CA GLU A 209 22.84 16.79 -7.50
C GLU A 209 22.59 15.38 -6.96
N SER A 210 23.26 14.37 -7.52
CA SER A 210 23.11 12.97 -7.10
C SER A 210 23.53 12.72 -5.64
N SER A 211 24.30 13.63 -5.04
CA SER A 211 24.67 13.66 -3.62
C SER A 211 23.50 14.07 -2.70
N ARG A 212 22.50 14.79 -3.22
CA ARG A 212 21.40 15.34 -2.42
C ARG A 212 20.50 14.24 -1.88
N GLY A 213 20.48 14.05 -0.56
CA GLY A 213 19.65 13.03 0.10
C GLY A 213 18.14 13.21 -0.10
N CYS A 214 17.40 12.10 -0.11
CA CYS A 214 15.95 12.09 0.00
C CYS A 214 15.58 12.09 1.50
N ASP A 215 15.45 13.29 2.06
CA ASP A 215 15.30 13.49 3.50
C ASP A 215 14.39 14.68 3.82
N LYS A 216 14.23 14.94 5.13
CA LYS A 216 13.46 16.07 5.66
C LYS A 216 14.00 17.42 5.17
N ALA A 217 15.30 17.54 4.93
CA ALA A 217 15.90 18.80 4.48
C ALA A 217 15.56 19.09 3.01
N LEU A 218 15.56 18.07 2.14
CA LEU A 218 15.06 18.20 0.77
C LEU A 218 13.56 18.48 0.75
N TYR A 219 12.77 17.80 1.58
CA TYR A 219 11.33 18.09 1.69
C TYR A 219 11.08 19.55 2.09
N LYS A 220 11.73 20.04 3.16
CA LYS A 220 11.60 21.43 3.60
C LYS A 220 12.03 22.42 2.51
N HIS A 221 13.13 22.12 1.81
CA HIS A 221 13.60 22.93 0.71
C HIS A 221 12.57 23.04 -0.41
N MET A 222 11.97 21.92 -0.85
CA MET A 222 10.97 21.96 -1.93
C MET A 222 9.63 22.54 -1.46
N TYR A 223 9.20 22.29 -0.23
CA TYR A 223 7.87 22.69 0.26
C TYR A 223 7.81 24.12 0.81
N GLU A 224 8.82 24.56 1.54
CA GLU A 224 8.88 25.89 2.17
C GLU A 224 9.89 26.83 1.50
N GLY A 225 10.83 26.27 0.73
CA GLY A 225 11.89 27.05 0.10
C GLY A 225 11.36 28.10 -0.86
N LYS A 226 12.15 29.18 -0.95
CA LYS A 226 11.92 30.33 -1.83
C LYS A 226 12.89 30.38 -3.02
N ASP A 227 13.91 29.52 -3.00
CA ASP A 227 14.84 29.36 -4.11
C ASP A 227 14.28 28.31 -5.08
N PHE A 228 13.81 28.77 -6.23
CA PHE A 228 13.23 27.93 -7.29
C PHE A 228 14.24 27.62 -8.41
N SER A 229 15.54 27.82 -8.16
CA SER A 229 16.58 27.56 -9.17
C SER A 229 16.67 26.09 -9.57
N GLN A 230 16.44 25.17 -8.62
CA GLN A 230 16.57 23.72 -8.81
C GLN A 230 15.24 22.98 -8.94
N PHE A 231 14.11 23.65 -8.73
CA PHE A 231 12.79 23.04 -8.81
C PHE A 231 11.69 24.04 -9.14
N THR A 232 10.62 23.55 -9.75
CA THR A 232 9.38 24.28 -9.97
C THR A 232 8.31 23.72 -9.02
N ARG A 233 7.54 24.60 -8.36
CA ARG A 233 6.42 24.21 -7.49
C ARG A 233 5.18 25.02 -7.86
N ALA A 234 4.02 24.37 -7.84
CA ALA A 234 2.73 25.03 -7.97
C ALA A 234 1.67 24.36 -7.10
N ASP A 235 0.68 25.14 -6.71
CA ASP A 235 -0.59 24.60 -6.23
C ASP A 235 -1.28 23.89 -7.39
N ALA A 236 -1.89 22.73 -7.13
CA ALA A 236 -2.62 22.01 -8.15
C ALA A 236 -3.85 22.83 -8.57
N GLY A 237 -3.82 23.34 -9.79
CA GLY A 237 -4.95 23.99 -10.46
C GLY A 237 -5.50 23.20 -11.66
N GLY A 238 -5.00 21.97 -11.87
CA GLY A 238 -5.24 21.20 -13.10
C GLY A 238 -4.31 21.56 -14.27
N SER A 239 -3.52 22.63 -14.14
CA SER A 239 -2.46 22.99 -15.08
C SER A 239 -1.15 22.24 -14.80
N GLY A 240 -0.35 22.02 -15.83
CA GLY A 240 0.97 21.41 -15.71
C GLY A 240 2.06 22.39 -15.30
N ILE A 241 3.14 21.87 -14.71
CA ILE A 241 4.38 22.58 -14.46
C ILE A 241 5.52 21.97 -15.28
N ILE A 242 6.48 22.80 -15.64
CA ILE A 242 7.68 22.39 -16.37
C ILE A 242 8.90 22.84 -15.58
N HIS A 243 9.87 21.95 -15.44
CA HIS A 243 11.20 22.29 -14.94
C HIS A 243 12.23 21.98 -16.01
N LYS A 244 12.95 23.01 -16.46
CA LYS A 244 13.93 22.91 -17.55
C LYS A 244 15.32 22.74 -16.97
N GLY A 245 15.91 21.56 -17.18
CA GLY A 245 17.26 21.26 -16.73
C GLY A 245 18.32 21.60 -17.79
N LYS A 246 19.55 21.17 -17.50
CA LYS A 246 20.66 21.29 -18.47
C LYS A 246 20.58 20.23 -19.56
N LYS A 247 20.23 18.99 -19.18
CA LYS A 247 20.19 17.83 -20.08
C LYS A 247 18.82 17.18 -20.17
N ILE A 248 17.95 17.43 -19.20
CA ILE A 248 16.64 16.78 -19.05
C ILE A 248 15.61 17.86 -18.74
N ASP A 249 14.44 17.73 -19.33
CA ASP A 249 13.26 18.53 -19.00
C ASP A 249 12.22 17.64 -18.33
N LEU A 250 11.59 18.15 -17.27
CA LEU A 250 10.53 17.47 -16.54
C LEU A 250 9.21 18.19 -16.79
N ARG A 251 8.14 17.43 -17.06
CA ARG A 251 6.78 17.97 -17.21
C ARG A 251 5.83 17.19 -16.34
N ALA A 252 5.09 17.87 -15.48
CA ALA A 252 4.14 17.19 -14.62
C ALA A 252 2.79 17.90 -14.55
N THR A 253 1.75 17.13 -14.31
CA THR A 253 0.39 17.61 -14.01
C THR A 253 -0.11 16.93 -12.75
N MET A 254 -0.98 17.61 -11.99
CA MET A 254 -1.59 17.06 -10.78
C MET A 254 -3.09 17.39 -10.75
N SER A 255 -3.91 16.40 -10.40
CA SER A 255 -5.34 16.62 -10.14
C SER A 255 -5.60 17.32 -8.80
N THR A 256 -6.71 18.05 -8.71
CA THR A 256 -7.06 18.88 -7.55
C THR A 256 -7.88 18.14 -6.48
N VAL A 257 -8.18 16.86 -6.72
CA VAL A 257 -9.04 16.05 -5.85
C VAL A 257 -8.26 15.34 -4.73
N GLY A 258 -8.98 14.81 -3.74
CA GLY A 258 -8.42 14.06 -2.61
C GLY A 258 -7.73 12.75 -3.00
N LYS A 259 -8.17 12.11 -4.09
CA LYS A 259 -7.46 10.99 -4.72
C LYS A 259 -6.61 11.55 -5.86
N ALA A 260 -5.51 12.20 -5.49
CA ALA A 260 -4.72 12.96 -6.45
C ALA A 260 -3.96 12.01 -7.38
N ILE A 261 -3.83 12.42 -8.64
CA ILE A 261 -3.01 11.74 -9.64
C ILE A 261 -1.99 12.74 -10.14
N ILE A 262 -0.72 12.35 -10.08
CA ILE A 262 0.39 13.05 -10.72
C ILE A 262 0.80 12.27 -11.94
N LYS A 263 0.87 12.93 -13.10
CA LYS A 263 1.50 12.38 -14.31
C LYS A 263 2.75 13.17 -14.58
N LEU A 264 3.89 12.48 -14.62
CA LEU A 264 5.21 13.06 -14.87
C LEU A 264 5.81 12.44 -16.12
N GLU A 265 6.35 13.28 -16.99
CA GLU A 265 7.12 12.90 -18.14
C GLU A 265 8.55 13.41 -18.02
N VAL A 266 9.50 12.54 -18.36
CA VAL A 266 10.94 12.84 -18.36
C VAL A 266 11.43 12.89 -19.80
N TYR A 267 11.94 14.03 -20.24
CA TYR A 267 12.40 14.26 -21.60
C TYR A 267 13.90 14.53 -21.66
N ASP A 268 14.57 14.02 -22.69
CA ASP A 268 15.87 14.56 -23.08
C ASP A 268 15.68 16.01 -23.55
N LYS A 269 16.56 16.90 -23.13
CA LYS A 269 16.54 18.28 -23.61
C LYS A 269 16.85 18.27 -25.10
N MET A 270 15.90 18.75 -25.92
CA MET A 270 16.18 18.98 -27.33
C MET A 270 17.18 20.13 -27.43
N GLY A 271 18.35 19.83 -28.03
CA GLY A 271 19.39 20.81 -28.32
C GLY A 271 18.96 21.81 -29.38
#